data_AF-A0A2D1QGQ0-F1
#
_entry.id   AF-A0A2D1QGQ0-F1
#
_cell.length_a   1.000
_cell.length_b   1.000
_cell.length_c   1.000
_cell.angle_alpha   90.00
_cell.angle_beta   90.00
_cell.angle_gamma   90.00
#
_symmetry.space_group_name_H-M   'P 1'
#
loop_
_entity.id
_entity.type
_entity.pdbx_description
1 polymer ?
#
loop_
_entity_poly.entity_id
_entity_poly.type
_entity_poly.pdbx_seq_one_letter_code
_entity_poly.pdbx_strand_id
1 'polypeptide(L)'
;MSFGVSSVLANDGTLSIQSYEQENKLLLLNVVAPQGEGQLFLQSNGLLTELDRFSKVGDFLLKVYLPCENVSKGDSIYYRFGNTPPLHVSLDSIKCSNNKNSYVMPRILHQQGLCFVDHKGTTLWRVGTVLNEMNGFTIYQNMYGVYLTNKSSFIKGELSKMTSDVLRCPSVALLSTIDAQHAKAMFHEYEDFRKSSQ
;
A
#
# COMPACT_ATOMS: atom_id res chain seq x y z
N MET A 1 18.29 44.18 -27.68
CA MET A 1 17.35 43.26 -27.00
C MET A 1 17.81 41.86 -27.32
N SER A 2 18.52 41.22 -26.40
CA SER A 2 19.03 39.86 -26.58
C SER A 2 17.94 38.89 -26.13
N PHE A 3 17.39 38.11 -27.06
CA PHE A 3 16.49 37.01 -26.76
C PHE A 3 17.32 35.87 -26.20
N GLY A 4 17.28 35.69 -24.87
CA GLY A 4 17.79 34.50 -24.22
C GLY A 4 16.91 33.32 -24.60
N VAL A 5 17.46 32.41 -25.41
CA VAL A 5 16.85 31.10 -25.65
C VAL A 5 17.08 30.30 -24.38
N SER A 6 16.04 30.16 -23.55
CA SER A 6 16.05 29.22 -22.44
C SER A 6 16.17 27.82 -23.02
N SER A 7 17.30 27.16 -22.80
CA SER A 7 17.44 25.73 -23.05
C SER A 7 16.50 25.00 -22.09
N VAL A 8 15.40 24.49 -22.63
CA VAL A 8 14.63 23.44 -21.98
C VAL A 8 15.54 22.22 -22.00
N LEU A 9 16.27 21.99 -20.90
CA LEU A 9 16.98 20.72 -20.69
C LEU A 9 15.92 19.63 -20.70
N ALA A 10 15.91 18.84 -21.77
CA ALA A 10 15.17 17.60 -21.82
C ALA A 10 15.59 16.76 -20.61
N ASN A 11 14.61 16.37 -19.79
CA ASN A 11 14.85 15.49 -18.67
C ASN A 11 15.03 14.06 -19.26
N ASP A 12 16.21 13.76 -19.80
CA ASP A 12 16.57 12.48 -20.43
C ASP A 12 16.67 11.32 -19.41
N GLY A 13 16.06 11.49 -18.24
CA GLY A 13 16.04 10.47 -17.22
C GLY A 13 15.15 9.31 -17.65
N THR A 14 15.56 8.09 -17.30
CA THR A 14 14.79 6.88 -17.59
C THR A 14 14.73 5.99 -16.37
N LEU A 15 13.59 5.33 -16.18
CA LEU A 15 13.41 4.27 -15.20
C LEU A 15 12.91 3.04 -15.95
N SER A 16 13.59 1.92 -15.79
CA SER A 16 13.20 0.66 -16.44
C SER A 16 13.44 -0.53 -15.53
N ILE A 17 12.64 -1.58 -15.71
CA ILE A 17 12.83 -2.83 -14.99
C ILE A 17 13.98 -3.60 -15.65
N GLN A 18 15.02 -3.90 -14.88
CA GLN A 18 16.10 -4.79 -15.33
C GLN A 18 15.68 -6.25 -15.16
N SER A 19 15.21 -6.62 -13.96
CA SER A 19 14.74 -7.96 -13.65
C SER A 19 13.95 -8.01 -12.35
N TYR A 20 13.24 -9.11 -12.12
CA TYR A 20 12.55 -9.40 -10.87
C TYR A 20 12.89 -10.81 -10.39
N GLU A 21 13.46 -10.92 -9.20
CA GLU A 21 13.80 -12.18 -8.54
C GLU A 21 12.69 -12.52 -7.52
N GLN A 22 11.75 -13.37 -7.92
CA GLN A 22 10.57 -13.67 -7.10
C GLN A 22 10.94 -14.35 -5.76
N GLU A 23 11.90 -15.28 -5.75
CA GLU A 23 12.29 -16.02 -4.53
C GLU A 23 12.82 -15.09 -3.44
N ASN A 24 13.64 -14.11 -3.84
CA ASN A 24 14.24 -13.14 -2.94
C ASN A 24 13.36 -11.90 -2.73
N LYS A 25 12.23 -11.80 -3.45
CA LYS A 25 11.31 -10.65 -3.44
C LYS A 25 12.04 -9.34 -3.83
N LEU A 26 12.93 -9.42 -4.82
CA LEU A 26 13.80 -8.32 -5.23
C LEU A 26 13.45 -7.82 -6.62
N LEU A 27 13.21 -6.52 -6.74
CA LEU A 27 13.09 -5.81 -8.01
C LEU A 27 14.37 -5.03 -8.27
N LEU A 28 14.96 -5.27 -9.45
CA LEU A 28 16.12 -4.55 -9.95
C LEU A 28 15.67 -3.54 -11.00
N LEU A 29 15.96 -2.26 -10.76
CA LEU A 29 15.58 -1.15 -11.64
C LEU A 29 16.81 -0.43 -12.16
N ASN A 30 16.87 -0.19 -13.47
CA ASN A 30 17.81 0.75 -14.03
C ASN A 30 17.24 2.17 -13.92
N VAL A 31 17.99 3.08 -13.31
CA VAL A 31 17.69 4.50 -13.18
C VAL A 31 18.80 5.31 -13.84
N VAL A 32 18.45 6.10 -14.85
CA VAL A 32 19.30 7.15 -15.39
C VAL A 32 18.67 8.45 -14.91
N ALA A 33 19.31 9.13 -13.97
CA ALA A 33 18.84 10.39 -13.41
C ALA A 33 20.03 11.25 -12.98
N PRO A 34 19.85 12.57 -12.81
CA PRO A 34 20.90 13.41 -12.25
C PRO A 34 21.37 12.90 -10.87
N GLN A 35 22.64 13.15 -10.55
CA GLN A 35 23.30 12.66 -9.34
C GLN A 35 22.64 13.20 -8.05
N GLY A 36 22.43 12.33 -7.06
CA GLY A 36 21.98 12.66 -5.70
C GLY A 36 20.94 11.69 -5.14
N GLU A 37 20.36 12.02 -3.97
CA GLU A 37 19.37 11.19 -3.29
C GLU A 37 18.00 11.33 -3.96
N GLY A 38 17.48 10.23 -4.50
CA GLY A 38 16.13 10.16 -5.03
C GLY A 38 15.23 9.33 -4.12
N GLN A 39 13.94 9.60 -4.17
CA GLN A 39 12.91 8.89 -3.42
C GLN A 39 12.19 7.94 -4.36
N LEU A 40 11.88 6.74 -3.87
CA LEU A 40 11.15 5.73 -4.62
C LEU A 40 9.73 5.62 -4.06
N PHE A 41 8.75 5.55 -4.94
CA PHE A 41 7.35 5.39 -4.57
C PHE A 41 6.72 4.27 -5.38
N LEU A 42 5.78 3.56 -4.75
CA LEU A 42 4.87 2.65 -5.41
C LEU A 42 3.50 3.30 -5.50
N GLN A 43 2.99 3.42 -6.73
CA GLN A 43 1.59 3.73 -6.95
C GLN A 43 0.80 2.43 -7.07
N SER A 44 -0.19 2.26 -6.20
CA SER A 44 -1.12 1.13 -6.23
C SER A 44 -2.54 1.62 -5.92
N ASN A 45 -3.52 1.23 -6.74
CA ASN A 45 -4.92 1.67 -6.60
C ASN A 45 -5.10 3.19 -6.50
N GLY A 46 -4.31 3.94 -7.28
CA GLY A 46 -4.31 5.41 -7.28
C GLY A 46 -3.62 6.05 -6.08
N LEU A 47 -3.14 5.26 -5.12
CA LEU A 47 -2.42 5.74 -3.95
C LEU A 47 -0.91 5.66 -4.12
N LEU A 48 -0.19 6.71 -3.76
CA LEU A 48 1.28 6.78 -3.86
C LEU A 48 1.91 6.55 -2.49
N THR A 49 2.72 5.50 -2.33
CA THR A 49 3.38 5.13 -1.08
C THR A 49 4.89 5.17 -1.25
N GLU A 50 5.60 5.84 -0.34
CA GLU A 50 7.07 5.86 -0.33
C GLU A 50 7.62 4.47 0.03
N LEU A 51 8.63 4.02 -0.73
CA LEU A 51 9.38 2.80 -0.47
C LEU A 51 10.67 3.18 0.24
N ASP A 52 10.77 2.79 1.51
CA ASP A 52 11.92 3.00 2.38
C ASP A 52 13.00 1.91 2.21
N ARG A 53 12.60 0.71 1.77
CA ARG A 53 13.49 -0.45 1.62
C ARG A 53 14.03 -0.61 0.19
N PHE A 54 14.88 0.33 -0.23
CA PHE A 54 15.71 0.19 -1.43
C PHE A 54 17.16 0.60 -1.19
N SER A 55 18.04 0.16 -2.07
CA SER A 55 19.47 0.48 -2.04
C SER A 55 19.99 0.74 -3.44
N LYS A 56 21.00 1.61 -3.56
CA LYS A 56 21.73 1.82 -4.81
C LYS A 56 22.85 0.80 -4.92
N VAL A 57 23.02 0.22 -6.11
CA VAL A 57 24.08 -0.72 -6.46
C VAL A 57 24.89 -0.12 -7.60
N GLY A 58 25.90 0.69 -7.29
CA GLY A 58 26.59 1.51 -8.29
C GLY A 58 25.75 2.71 -8.74
N ASP A 59 25.99 3.20 -9.94
CA ASP A 59 25.48 4.50 -10.39
C ASP A 59 24.04 4.46 -10.93
N PHE A 60 23.64 3.33 -11.52
CA PHE A 60 22.39 3.25 -12.30
C PHE A 60 21.43 2.17 -11.82
N LEU A 61 21.77 1.39 -10.80
CA LEU A 61 20.95 0.26 -10.39
C LEU A 61 20.34 0.50 -9.01
N LEU A 62 19.02 0.33 -8.91
CA LEU A 62 18.29 0.27 -7.65
C LEU A 62 17.88 -1.16 -7.37
N LYS A 63 18.12 -1.59 -6.14
CA LYS A 63 17.64 -2.85 -5.59
C LYS A 63 16.54 -2.56 -4.58
N VAL A 64 15.33 -3.02 -4.89
CA VAL A 64 14.10 -2.72 -4.15
C VAL A 64 13.52 -4.01 -3.60
N TYR A 65 13.19 -4.05 -2.31
CA TYR A 65 12.43 -5.17 -1.76
C TYR A 65 10.94 -5.00 -2.12
N LEU A 66 10.44 -5.84 -3.02
CA LEU A 66 9.07 -5.80 -3.50
C LEU A 66 8.47 -7.22 -3.59
N PRO A 67 7.81 -7.69 -2.52
CA PRO A 67 7.13 -8.98 -2.53
C PRO A 67 6.02 -9.08 -3.57
N CYS A 68 5.73 -10.29 -4.06
CA CYS A 68 4.67 -10.50 -5.06
C CYS A 68 3.27 -10.22 -4.52
N GLU A 69 3.02 -10.46 -3.23
CA GLU A 69 1.78 -10.07 -2.54
C GLU A 69 1.49 -8.56 -2.59
N ASN A 70 2.54 -7.81 -2.94
CA ASN A 70 2.62 -6.36 -2.95
C ASN A 70 2.58 -5.78 -4.39
N VAL A 71 2.39 -6.62 -5.41
CA VAL A 71 2.30 -6.19 -6.81
C VAL A 71 0.93 -6.56 -7.36
N SER A 72 0.26 -5.59 -7.98
CA SER A 72 -1.00 -5.76 -8.67
C SER A 72 -0.93 -5.21 -10.09
N LYS A 73 -1.81 -5.70 -10.96
CA LYS A 73 -1.92 -5.20 -12.33
C LYS A 73 -2.27 -3.71 -12.30
N GLY A 74 -1.55 -2.90 -13.08
CA GLY A 74 -1.68 -1.45 -13.11
C GLY A 74 -0.83 -0.70 -12.06
N ASP A 75 -0.13 -1.40 -11.17
CA ASP A 75 0.81 -0.76 -10.24
C ASP A 75 2.01 -0.18 -11.02
N SER A 76 2.57 0.92 -10.53
CA SER A 76 3.73 1.58 -11.13
C SER A 76 4.72 2.04 -10.07
N ILE A 77 6.02 1.98 -10.38
CA ILE A 77 7.07 2.58 -9.55
C ILE A 77 7.38 3.97 -10.07
N TYR A 78 7.51 4.93 -9.17
CA TYR A 78 7.94 6.29 -9.43
C TYR A 78 9.27 6.56 -8.73
N TYR A 79 10.22 7.18 -9.43
CA TYR A 79 11.46 7.69 -8.88
C TYR A 79 11.46 9.21 -8.99
N ARG A 80 11.51 9.89 -7.85
CA ARG A 80 11.52 11.34 -7.75
C ARG A 80 12.91 11.82 -7.36
N PHE A 81 13.38 12.86 -8.06
CA PHE A 81 14.65 13.51 -7.75
C PHE A 81 14.48 15.04 -7.78
N GLY A 82 14.68 15.68 -6.63
CA GLY A 82 14.49 17.14 -6.50
C GLY A 82 13.13 17.62 -7.03
N ASN A 83 13.19 18.64 -7.90
CA ASN A 83 12.01 19.26 -8.53
C ASN A 83 11.79 18.81 -9.98
N THR A 84 12.49 17.78 -10.45
CA THR A 84 12.26 17.27 -11.81
C THR A 84 11.00 16.41 -11.87
N PRO A 85 10.34 16.31 -13.04
CA PRO A 85 9.24 15.36 -13.23
C PRO A 85 9.68 13.94 -12.83
N PRO A 86 8.86 13.19 -12.07
CA PRO A 86 9.24 11.87 -11.62
C PRO A 86 9.32 10.91 -12.81
N LEU A 87 10.35 10.06 -12.79
CA LEU A 87 10.49 8.93 -13.70
C LEU A 87 9.54 7.83 -13.24
N HIS A 88 8.98 7.04 -14.14
CA HIS A 88 8.08 5.96 -13.76
C HIS A 88 8.19 4.75 -14.68
N VAL A 89 7.81 3.58 -14.15
CA VAL A 89 7.73 2.32 -14.89
C VAL A 89 6.55 1.49 -14.39
N SER A 90 5.77 0.92 -15.32
CA SER A 90 4.69 -0.01 -14.99
C SER A 90 5.25 -1.36 -14.53
N LEU A 91 4.61 -1.94 -13.51
CA LEU A 91 4.91 -3.27 -13.00
C LEU A 91 4.18 -4.40 -13.73
N ASP A 92 3.43 -4.10 -14.79
CA ASP A 92 2.63 -5.10 -15.53
C ASP A 92 3.46 -6.23 -16.16
N SER A 93 4.76 -6.02 -16.37
CA SER A 93 5.68 -7.03 -16.89
C SER A 93 6.12 -8.04 -15.82
N ILE A 94 5.90 -7.76 -14.53
CA ILE A 94 6.25 -8.66 -13.44
C ILE A 94 5.26 -9.83 -13.40
N LYS A 95 5.79 -11.04 -13.61
CA LYS A 95 5.02 -12.28 -13.51
C LYS A 95 5.19 -12.89 -12.14
N CYS A 96 4.22 -12.67 -11.25
CA CYS A 96 4.14 -13.37 -10.00
C CYS A 96 3.55 -14.78 -10.21
N SER A 97 4.32 -15.82 -9.90
CA SER A 97 3.75 -17.17 -9.86
C SER A 97 2.80 -17.27 -8.66
N ASN A 98 1.52 -17.54 -8.95
CA ASN A 98 0.48 -17.71 -7.95
C ASN A 98 0.71 -18.98 -7.14
N ASN A 99 1.49 -18.88 -6.05
CA ASN A 99 1.38 -19.86 -4.99
C ASN A 99 0.02 -19.64 -4.31
N LYS A 100 -0.96 -20.47 -4.67
CA LYS A 100 -2.36 -20.40 -4.18
C LYS A 100 -2.52 -20.45 -2.65
N ASN A 101 -1.45 -20.68 -1.90
CA ASN A 101 -1.43 -20.74 -0.44
C ASN A 101 -0.78 -19.54 0.26
N SER A 102 -0.29 -18.51 -0.45
CA SER A 102 0.15 -17.30 0.24
C SER A 102 -1.09 -16.50 0.65
N TYR A 103 -1.38 -16.48 1.95
CA TYR A 103 -2.41 -15.61 2.50
C TYR A 103 -2.12 -14.15 2.11
N VAL A 104 -3.05 -13.54 1.36
CA VAL A 104 -2.93 -12.14 0.97
C VAL A 104 -3.02 -11.27 2.22
N MET A 105 -1.92 -10.54 2.49
CA MET A 105 -1.82 -9.61 3.60
C MET A 105 -2.31 -8.22 3.16
N PRO A 106 -3.10 -7.53 3.99
CA PRO A 106 -3.43 -6.14 3.75
C PRO A 106 -2.16 -5.29 3.67
N ARG A 107 -2.18 -4.28 2.80
CA ARG A 107 -1.11 -3.28 2.69
C ARG A 107 -1.57 -1.98 3.32
N ILE A 108 -0.67 -1.35 4.06
CA ILE A 108 -0.87 -0.01 4.61
C ILE A 108 -0.22 1.00 3.68
N LEU A 109 -1.00 2.00 3.28
CA LEU A 109 -0.66 3.01 2.30
C LEU A 109 -0.72 4.38 2.98
N HIS A 110 0.27 5.22 2.76
CA HIS A 110 0.30 6.58 3.30
C HIS A 110 0.30 7.60 2.17
N GLN A 111 -0.72 8.46 2.11
CA GLN A 111 -0.82 9.51 1.11
C GLN A 111 -1.23 10.84 1.76
N GLN A 112 -0.43 11.88 1.55
CA GLN A 112 -0.70 13.24 2.05
C GLN A 112 -0.98 13.28 3.56
N GLY A 113 -0.27 12.47 4.35
CA GLY A 113 -0.47 12.34 5.79
C GLY A 113 -1.70 11.53 6.22
N LEU A 114 -2.44 10.96 5.26
CA LEU A 114 -3.56 10.06 5.51
C LEU A 114 -3.12 8.61 5.38
N CYS A 115 -3.64 7.74 6.25
CA CYS A 115 -3.42 6.31 6.23
C CYS A 115 -4.61 5.60 5.57
N PHE A 116 -4.31 4.68 4.68
CA PHE A 116 -5.25 3.79 4.01
C PHE A 116 -4.79 2.33 4.14
N VAL A 117 -5.74 1.41 4.06
CA VAL A 117 -5.55 -0.02 4.01
C VAL A 117 -6.08 -0.51 2.68
N ASP A 118 -5.20 -1.01 1.82
CA ASP A 118 -5.60 -1.85 0.71
C ASP A 118 -5.72 -3.29 1.22
N HIS A 119 -6.95 -3.77 1.31
CA HIS A 119 -7.22 -5.08 1.89
C HIS A 119 -6.99 -6.22 0.90
N LYS A 120 -6.79 -5.93 -0.40
CA LYS A 120 -6.47 -6.93 -1.43
C LYS A 120 -7.42 -8.15 -1.45
N GLY A 121 -8.71 -7.94 -1.13
CA GLY A 121 -9.72 -9.01 -1.05
C GLY A 121 -9.62 -9.90 0.20
N THR A 122 -8.86 -9.49 1.21
CA THR A 122 -8.69 -10.23 2.47
C THR A 122 -9.82 -9.96 3.46
N THR A 123 -9.76 -10.55 4.65
CA THR A 123 -10.78 -10.34 5.68
C THR A 123 -10.48 -9.12 6.55
N LEU A 124 -11.53 -8.49 7.10
CA LEU A 124 -11.38 -7.42 8.10
C LEU A 124 -10.54 -7.85 9.30
N TRP A 125 -10.56 -9.14 9.65
CA TRP A 125 -9.70 -9.71 10.69
C TRP A 125 -8.22 -9.50 10.38
N ARG A 126 -7.77 -9.81 9.16
CA ARG A 126 -6.36 -9.61 8.79
C ARG A 126 -5.99 -8.14 8.75
N VAL A 127 -6.92 -7.28 8.33
CA VAL A 127 -6.75 -5.82 8.45
C VAL A 127 -6.50 -5.43 9.90
N GLY A 128 -7.32 -5.95 10.83
CA GLY A 128 -7.16 -5.72 12.26
C GLY A 128 -5.84 -6.25 12.82
N THR A 129 -5.35 -7.39 12.34
CA THR A 129 -4.04 -7.95 12.72
C THR A 129 -2.89 -7.03 12.30
N VAL A 130 -2.85 -6.60 11.04
CA VAL A 130 -1.80 -5.69 10.55
C VAL A 130 -1.82 -4.36 11.31
N LEU A 131 -2.99 -3.80 11.55
CA LEU A 131 -3.10 -2.55 12.32
C LEU A 131 -2.69 -2.72 13.78
N ASN A 132 -3.02 -3.85 14.42
CA ASN A 132 -2.59 -4.17 15.79
C ASN A 132 -1.06 -4.18 15.91
N GLU A 133 -0.36 -4.80 14.95
CA GLU A 133 1.10 -4.82 14.93
C GLU A 133 1.71 -3.40 14.81
N MET A 134 1.01 -2.47 14.15
CA MET A 134 1.46 -1.10 13.98
C MET A 134 1.17 -0.18 15.15
N ASN A 135 -0.03 -0.28 15.74
CA ASN A 135 -0.55 0.71 16.68
C ASN A 135 -0.77 0.18 18.11
N GLY A 136 -0.64 -1.13 18.33
CA GLY A 136 -0.77 -1.76 19.64
C GLY A 136 -2.21 -1.90 20.17
N PHE A 137 -3.23 -1.31 19.51
CA PHE A 137 -4.63 -1.52 19.88
C PHE A 137 -5.08 -2.94 19.50
N THR A 138 -6.03 -3.50 20.24
CA THR A 138 -6.48 -4.88 19.99
C THR A 138 -7.01 -5.07 18.56
N ILE A 139 -6.95 -6.29 18.05
CA ILE A 139 -7.51 -6.64 16.73
C ILE A 139 -8.98 -6.20 16.64
N TYR A 140 -9.78 -6.44 17.69
CA TYR A 140 -11.20 -6.06 17.72
C TYR A 140 -11.41 -4.54 17.70
N GLN A 141 -10.62 -3.76 18.45
CA GLN A 141 -10.66 -2.29 18.38
C GLN A 141 -10.33 -1.80 16.98
N ASN A 142 -9.30 -2.37 16.35
CA ASN A 142 -8.91 -2.01 14.99
C ASN A 142 -9.98 -2.36 13.95
N MET A 143 -10.55 -3.57 14.01
CA MET A 143 -11.64 -3.97 13.12
C MET A 143 -12.86 -3.06 13.27
N TYR A 144 -13.27 -2.78 14.50
CA TYR A 144 -14.43 -1.92 14.75
C TYR A 144 -14.16 -0.46 14.37
N GLY A 145 -12.95 0.04 14.65
CA GLY A 145 -12.51 1.37 14.23
C GLY A 145 -12.51 1.53 12.70
N VAL A 146 -12.00 0.54 11.96
CA VAL A 146 -12.06 0.53 10.48
C VAL A 146 -13.50 0.59 9.99
N TYR A 147 -14.40 -0.18 10.59
CA TYR A 147 -15.83 -0.13 10.26
C TYR A 147 -16.44 1.26 10.51
N LEU A 148 -16.23 1.82 11.70
CA LEU A 148 -16.74 3.15 12.05
C LEU A 148 -16.21 4.25 11.12
N THR A 149 -14.94 4.13 10.71
CA THR A 149 -14.28 5.09 9.81
C THR A 149 -14.79 4.97 8.37
N ASN A 150 -15.21 3.78 7.95
CA ASN A 150 -15.55 3.47 6.56
C ASN A 150 -16.95 2.86 6.40
N LYS A 151 -17.96 3.33 7.15
CA LYS A 151 -19.30 2.71 7.17
C LYS A 151 -19.91 2.47 5.78
N SER A 152 -19.68 3.37 4.83
CA SER A 152 -20.16 3.25 3.44
C SER A 152 -19.50 2.14 2.64
N SER A 153 -18.34 1.63 3.09
CA SER A 153 -17.60 0.53 2.47
C SER A 153 -18.00 -0.85 2.99
N PHE A 154 -19.10 -0.96 3.75
CA PHE A 154 -19.64 -2.22 4.26
C PHE A 154 -21.12 -2.40 3.84
N ILE A 155 -21.47 -3.57 3.30
CA ILE A 155 -22.84 -3.86 2.84
C ILE A 155 -23.77 -3.94 4.05
N LYS A 156 -24.80 -3.09 4.10
CA LYS A 156 -25.87 -3.13 5.11
C LYS A 156 -25.36 -3.17 6.57
N GLY A 157 -24.18 -2.59 6.82
CA GLY A 157 -23.55 -2.59 8.13
C GLY A 157 -22.90 -3.93 8.54
N GLU A 158 -22.76 -4.88 7.62
CA GLU A 158 -22.13 -6.17 7.86
C GLU A 158 -20.60 -6.05 7.88
N LEU A 159 -19.99 -6.27 9.05
CA LEU A 159 -18.54 -6.21 9.28
C LEU A 159 -17.73 -7.19 8.40
N SER A 160 -18.37 -8.24 7.88
CA SER A 160 -17.74 -9.27 7.06
C SER A 160 -17.71 -8.94 5.56
N LYS A 161 -18.46 -7.94 5.09
CA LYS A 161 -18.64 -7.65 3.66
C LYS A 161 -18.15 -6.26 3.28
N MET A 162 -16.84 -6.18 3.03
CA MET A 162 -16.19 -4.98 2.49
C MET A 162 -16.47 -4.85 0.99
N THR A 163 -16.84 -3.66 0.53
CA THR A 163 -17.14 -3.36 -0.89
C THR A 163 -16.10 -2.52 -1.58
N SER A 164 -15.32 -1.76 -0.81
CA SER A 164 -14.25 -0.93 -1.34
C SER A 164 -12.92 -1.66 -1.17
N ASP A 165 -12.09 -1.67 -2.20
CA ASP A 165 -10.75 -2.28 -2.17
C ASP A 165 -9.80 -1.57 -1.20
N VAL A 166 -10.08 -0.29 -0.91
CA VAL A 166 -9.25 0.57 -0.06
C VAL A 166 -10.10 1.20 1.04
N LEU A 167 -9.64 1.11 2.28
CA LEU A 167 -10.31 1.64 3.47
C LEU A 167 -9.40 2.67 4.15
N ARG A 168 -9.95 3.71 4.77
CA ARG A 168 -9.18 4.61 5.64
C ARG A 168 -8.81 3.90 6.94
N CYS A 169 -7.58 4.10 7.41
CA CYS A 169 -7.20 3.64 8.75
C CYS A 169 -7.97 4.44 9.82
N PRO A 170 -8.36 3.81 10.93
CA PRO A 170 -8.92 4.54 12.06
C PRO A 170 -7.86 5.43 12.72
N SER A 171 -8.29 6.57 13.25
CA SER A 171 -7.39 7.44 14.02
C SER A 171 -7.12 6.86 15.41
N VAL A 172 -5.94 7.17 15.96
CA VAL A 172 -5.60 6.80 17.35
C VAL A 172 -6.61 7.37 18.34
N ALA A 173 -7.07 8.61 18.10
CA ALA A 173 -8.12 9.23 18.92
C ALA A 173 -9.40 8.40 18.92
N LEU A 174 -9.89 7.94 17.75
CA LEU A 174 -11.05 7.06 17.68
C LEU A 174 -10.81 5.74 18.43
N LEU A 175 -9.69 5.06 18.15
CA LEU A 175 -9.38 3.77 18.77
C LEU A 175 -9.32 3.85 20.30
N SER A 176 -8.80 4.95 20.84
CA SER A 176 -8.73 5.17 22.29
C SER A 176 -10.09 5.30 22.97
N THR A 177 -11.15 5.64 22.22
CA THR A 177 -12.53 5.72 22.75
C THR A 177 -13.27 4.39 22.71
N ILE A 178 -12.73 3.39 22.00
CA ILE A 178 -13.37 2.09 21.84
C ILE A 178 -12.92 1.19 22.98
N ASP A 179 -13.86 0.76 23.82
CA ASP A 179 -13.61 -0.28 24.81
C ASP A 179 -13.33 -1.63 24.13
N ALA A 180 -12.23 -2.28 24.53
CA ALA A 180 -11.77 -3.52 23.89
C ALA A 180 -12.71 -4.71 24.14
N GLN A 181 -13.30 -4.79 25.33
CA GLN A 181 -14.23 -5.87 25.67
C GLN A 181 -15.56 -5.69 24.92
N HIS A 182 -16.06 -4.46 24.85
CA HIS A 182 -17.25 -4.12 24.09
C HIS A 182 -17.08 -4.39 22.59
N ALA A 183 -15.95 -3.97 21.99
CA ALA A 183 -15.67 -4.25 20.58
C ALA A 183 -15.63 -5.76 20.30
N LYS A 184 -15.02 -6.55 21.20
CA LYS A 184 -15.01 -8.01 21.11
C LYS A 184 -16.42 -8.61 21.23
N ALA A 185 -17.22 -8.15 22.19
CA ALA A 185 -18.58 -8.62 22.40
C ALA A 185 -19.45 -8.39 21.16
N MET A 186 -19.40 -7.19 20.58
CA MET A 186 -20.17 -6.88 19.36
C MET A 186 -19.78 -7.77 18.17
N PHE A 187 -18.50 -8.14 18.06
CA PHE A 187 -18.05 -9.09 17.04
C PHE A 187 -18.60 -10.50 17.25
N HIS A 188 -18.63 -10.98 18.49
CA HIS A 188 -19.19 -12.29 18.80
C HIS A 188 -20.72 -12.33 18.59
N GLU A 189 -21.43 -11.31 19.06
CA GLU A 189 -22.88 -11.18 18.86
C GLU A 189 -23.25 -11.18 17.37
N TYR A 190 -22.47 -10.48 16.53
CA TYR A 190 -22.66 -10.47 15.08
C TYR A 190 -22.43 -11.86 14.45
N GLU A 191 -21.36 -12.56 14.83
CA GLU A 191 -21.08 -13.91 14.31
C GLU A 191 -22.15 -14.92 14.73
N ASP A 192 -22.66 -14.81 15.95
CA ASP A 192 -23.71 -15.70 16.45
C ASP A 192 -25.06 -15.40 15.79
N PHE A 193 -25.40 -14.12 15.58
CA PHE A 193 -26.57 -13.73 14.78
C PHE A 193 -26.51 -14.31 13.35
N ARG A 194 -25.35 -14.20 12.70
CA ARG A 194 -25.13 -14.75 11.35
C ARG A 194 -25.34 -16.25 11.29
N LYS A 195 -24.87 -17.01 12.28
CA LYS A 195 -25.07 -18.47 12.35
C LYS A 195 -26.52 -18.86 12.60
N SER A 196 -27.27 -18.06 13.36
CA SER A 196 -28.70 -18.32 13.64
C SER A 196 -29.65 -17.97 12.48
N SER A 197 -29.17 -17.18 11.51
CA SER A 197 -29.95 -16.71 10.35
C SER A 197 -29.67 -17.51 9.07
N GLN A 198 -28.90 -18.61 9.16
CA GLN A 198 -28.60 -19.57 8.09
C GLN A 198 -29.38 -20.86 8.31
#